data_AF-A0A6L4ZHY1-F1
#
_entry.id   AF-A0A6L4ZHY1-F1
#
_cell.length_a   1.000
_cell.length_b   1.000
_cell.length_c   1.000
_cell.angle_alpha   90.00
_cell.angle_beta   90.00
_cell.angle_gamma   90.00
#
_symmetry.space_group_name_H-M   'P 1'
#
loop_
_entity.id
_entity.type
_entity.pdbx_description
1 polymer ?
#
loop_
_entity_poly.entity_id
_entity_poly.type
_entity_poly.pdbx_seq_one_letter_code
_entity_poly.pdbx_strand_id
1 'polypeptide(L)'
;MNYIKLVVGKITSALIACLIIVCFSLVVFALDPKKSLQQYRLEELQDGLPQNSVSSIVQTKDGYLWLGTYEGVVRFDGIKFTVVDRNNTPELKSNGVLVMLVDREGTLWISTSGGGIVQYKDKKFISYSEKDGLPSNIVYSMSESKDGGIWLGTDKGLSKIRDGKFTNYSDKQKPINNFIRSVYEDINGKVWTGTDNGGVSIFQAGEFTPCPNGENLLVKSVRTVLADLNNNIWVAGKEGVSCFSKGIWTNYTTANGLVDNYIRNLYVDTQGVVWIGTNEGLNCFKNGQLLTYTSKDGLSASSVRCFLEDHEGTLWIG
;
A
#
# COMPACT_ATOMS: atom_id res chain seq x y z
N MET A 1 -3.59 12.51 -14.91
CA MET A 1 -3.01 12.08 -13.62
C MET A 1 -2.17 10.89 -14.00
N ASN A 2 -0.86 11.12 -13.94
CA ASN A 2 0.14 10.45 -14.75
C ASN A 2 1.05 9.68 -13.78
N TYR A 3 1.36 8.43 -14.07
CA TYR A 3 2.17 7.58 -13.21
C TYR A 3 3.64 7.72 -13.57
N ILE A 4 4.51 7.50 -12.58
CA ILE A 4 5.96 7.59 -12.73
C ILE A 4 6.58 6.26 -12.33
N LYS A 5 7.40 5.74 -13.24
CA LYS A 5 8.34 4.65 -13.02
C LYS A 5 9.68 5.23 -12.52
N LEU A 6 10.09 4.99 -11.27
CA LEU A 6 11.44 5.38 -10.81
C LEU A 6 12.44 4.26 -11.12
N VAL A 7 13.03 4.24 -12.32
CA VAL A 7 14.03 3.23 -12.74
C VAL A 7 15.43 3.54 -12.21
N VAL A 8 16.11 2.55 -11.64
CA VAL A 8 17.56 2.60 -11.34
C VAL A 8 18.35 1.98 -12.51
N GLY A 9 18.74 2.79 -13.49
CA GLY A 9 19.48 2.32 -14.68
C GLY A 9 21.00 2.35 -14.52
N LYS A 10 21.69 1.21 -14.79
CA LYS A 10 23.15 1.17 -15.00
C LYS A 10 23.51 1.75 -16.37
N ILE A 11 24.43 2.71 -16.40
CA ILE A 11 25.06 3.18 -17.64
C ILE A 11 26.07 2.11 -18.08
N THR A 12 25.81 1.43 -19.20
CA THR A 12 26.83 0.66 -19.92
C THR A 12 27.37 1.49 -21.07
N SER A 13 28.51 2.13 -20.86
CA SER A 13 29.35 2.64 -21.94
C SER A 13 30.18 1.47 -22.49
N ALA A 14 29.98 1.10 -23.76
CA ALA A 14 30.80 0.10 -24.42
C ALA A 14 32.09 0.72 -24.96
N LEU A 15 33.26 0.19 -24.56
CA LEU A 15 34.40 -0.20 -25.40
C LEU A 15 35.64 -0.62 -24.56
N ILE A 16 35.91 -1.95 -24.51
CA ILE A 16 37.20 -2.68 -24.69
C ILE A 16 38.43 -2.20 -23.87
N ALA A 17 39.21 -2.96 -23.07
CA ALA A 17 39.48 -4.40 -22.91
C ALA A 17 40.15 -4.73 -21.55
N CYS A 18 40.19 -6.03 -21.25
CA CYS A 18 41.20 -6.80 -20.49
C CYS A 18 41.15 -6.85 -18.94
N LEU A 19 40.72 -8.05 -18.48
CA LEU A 19 41.18 -8.83 -17.33
C LEU A 19 41.56 -8.06 -16.04
N ILE A 20 40.68 -8.15 -15.04
CA ILE A 20 40.96 -8.74 -13.73
C ILE A 20 39.61 -9.23 -13.18
N ILE A 21 39.46 -10.55 -13.06
CA ILE A 21 38.35 -11.18 -12.34
C ILE A 21 38.68 -11.04 -10.85
N VAL A 22 38.11 -10.02 -10.21
CA VAL A 22 37.96 -9.97 -8.76
C VAL A 22 36.48 -9.86 -8.48
N CYS A 23 35.98 -10.82 -7.71
CA CYS A 23 34.63 -10.86 -7.17
C CYS A 23 34.30 -9.55 -6.43
N PHE A 24 33.80 -8.56 -7.15
CA PHE A 24 33.00 -7.50 -6.55
C PHE A 24 31.56 -7.99 -6.59
N SER A 25 31.06 -8.38 -5.42
CA SER A 25 29.63 -8.30 -5.14
C SER A 25 29.14 -6.95 -5.67
N LEU A 26 28.23 -6.99 -6.64
CA LEU A 26 27.51 -5.79 -7.05
C LEU A 26 26.67 -5.35 -5.87
N VAL A 27 27.26 -4.55 -4.99
CA VAL A 27 26.52 -3.72 -4.05
C VAL A 27 25.66 -2.82 -4.92
N VAL A 28 24.37 -3.12 -4.98
CA VAL A 28 23.37 -2.26 -5.59
C VAL A 28 23.42 -0.95 -4.81
N PHE A 29 23.92 0.11 -5.45
CA PHE A 29 24.00 1.42 -4.83
C PHE A 29 22.58 1.95 -4.59
N ALA A 30 22.37 2.40 -3.35
CA ALA A 30 21.16 3.00 -2.83
C ALA A 30 20.69 4.24 -3.63
N LEU A 31 19.45 4.63 -3.37
CA LEU A 31 19.00 6.01 -3.57
C LEU A 31 19.85 6.92 -2.67
N ASP A 32 20.65 7.79 -3.29
CA ASP A 32 21.43 8.82 -2.59
C ASP A 32 20.50 10.02 -2.34
N PRO A 33 20.16 10.35 -1.09
CA PRO A 33 19.31 11.48 -0.75
C PRO A 33 19.89 12.85 -1.13
N LYS A 34 21.16 12.91 -1.59
CA LYS A 34 21.80 14.12 -2.13
C LYS A 34 21.72 14.23 -3.65
N LYS A 35 21.16 13.24 -4.36
CA LYS A 35 21.06 13.26 -5.82
C LYS A 35 19.73 13.84 -6.29
N SER A 36 19.83 14.69 -7.32
CA SER A 36 18.71 15.33 -8.01
C SER A 36 17.76 14.31 -8.62
N LEU A 37 16.45 14.61 -8.57
CA LEU A 37 15.41 13.80 -9.20
C LEU A 37 15.60 13.61 -10.72
N GLN A 38 16.47 14.39 -11.36
CA GLN A 38 16.81 14.29 -12.78
C GLN A 38 17.49 12.97 -13.20
N GLN A 39 17.97 12.14 -12.25
CA GLN A 39 18.46 10.79 -12.55
C GLN A 39 17.37 9.72 -12.52
N TYR A 40 16.14 10.06 -12.12
CA TYR A 40 15.00 9.17 -12.26
C TYR A 40 14.27 9.44 -13.57
N ARG A 41 14.02 8.38 -14.33
CA ARG A 41 13.35 8.50 -15.62
C ARG A 41 11.84 8.61 -15.42
N LEU A 42 11.28 9.81 -15.52
CA LEU A 42 9.83 9.95 -15.68
C LEU A 42 9.40 9.35 -17.03
N GLU A 43 8.80 8.16 -17.00
CA GLU A 43 8.03 7.63 -18.12
C GLU A 43 6.55 7.76 -17.81
N GLU A 44 5.90 8.76 -18.41
CA GLU A 44 4.44 8.80 -18.47
C GLU A 44 3.98 7.77 -19.49
N LEU A 45 3.52 6.60 -19.04
CA LEU A 45 2.93 5.60 -19.93
C LEU A 45 1.47 6.02 -20.25
N GLN A 46 1.29 7.09 -21.03
CA GLN A 46 -0.07 7.55 -21.40
C GLN A 46 -0.78 6.59 -22.36
N ASP A 47 -0.03 5.78 -23.11
CA ASP A 47 -0.61 4.93 -24.15
C ASP A 47 -1.25 3.65 -23.59
N GLY A 48 -2.57 3.66 -23.43
CA GLY A 48 -3.39 2.45 -23.25
C GLY A 48 -4.04 2.26 -21.88
N LEU A 49 -3.86 3.17 -20.92
CA LEU A 49 -4.68 3.15 -19.70
C LEU A 49 -6.08 3.74 -19.97
N PRO A 50 -7.16 3.04 -19.58
CA PRO A 50 -8.52 3.55 -19.75
C PRO A 50 -8.83 4.76 -18.86
N GLN A 51 -8.10 4.92 -17.73
CA GLN A 51 -8.38 5.96 -16.74
C GLN A 51 -7.13 6.34 -15.94
N ASN A 52 -7.05 7.61 -15.55
CA ASN A 52 -5.86 8.25 -14.98
C ASN A 52 -5.75 8.21 -13.43
N SER A 53 -6.71 7.60 -12.74
CA SER A 53 -6.75 7.53 -11.27
C SER A 53 -6.51 6.10 -10.82
N VAL A 54 -5.26 5.85 -10.44
CA VAL A 54 -4.85 4.56 -9.87
C VAL A 54 -5.10 4.59 -8.37
N SER A 55 -5.85 3.61 -7.87
CA SER A 55 -6.13 3.45 -6.43
C SER A 55 -5.17 2.49 -5.75
N SER A 56 -4.60 1.54 -6.49
CA SER A 56 -3.70 0.52 -5.99
C SER A 56 -2.85 -0.05 -7.13
N ILE A 57 -1.60 -0.40 -6.85
CA ILE A 57 -0.70 -1.09 -7.79
C ILE A 57 -0.12 -2.29 -7.05
N VAL A 58 -0.13 -3.46 -7.67
CA VAL A 58 0.52 -4.68 -7.15
C VAL A 58 1.21 -5.44 -8.28
N GLN A 59 2.24 -6.21 -7.96
CA GLN A 59 2.89 -7.11 -8.90
C GLN A 59 2.59 -8.57 -8.52
N THR A 60 2.11 -9.36 -9.48
CA THR A 60 1.95 -10.80 -9.28
C THR A 60 3.27 -11.53 -9.52
N LYS A 61 3.42 -12.75 -8.98
CA LYS A 61 4.68 -13.53 -9.06
C LYS A 61 5.14 -13.85 -10.49
N ASP A 62 4.21 -13.88 -11.43
CA ASP A 62 4.47 -14.06 -12.86
C ASP A 62 4.93 -12.76 -13.56
N GLY A 63 5.08 -11.65 -12.82
CA GLY A 63 5.71 -10.42 -13.27
C GLY A 63 4.74 -9.34 -13.73
N TYR A 64 3.46 -9.65 -13.94
CA TYR A 64 2.48 -8.65 -14.37
C TYR A 64 2.24 -7.60 -13.28
N LEU A 65 2.16 -6.35 -13.72
CA LEU A 65 1.62 -5.27 -12.89
C LEU A 65 0.10 -5.25 -13.01
N TRP A 66 -0.57 -5.11 -11.88
CA TRP A 66 -2.00 -4.93 -11.81
C TRP A 66 -2.28 -3.56 -11.20
N LEU A 67 -3.08 -2.76 -11.91
CA LEU A 67 -3.44 -1.40 -11.54
C LEU A 67 -4.94 -1.34 -11.28
N GLY A 68 -5.33 -0.94 -10.08
CA GLY A 68 -6.71 -0.72 -9.70
C GLY A 68 -7.13 0.67 -10.13
N THR A 69 -8.27 0.78 -10.82
CA THR A 69 -8.82 2.06 -11.27
C THR A 69 -10.31 2.18 -10.89
N TYR A 70 -10.92 3.33 -11.14
CA TYR A 70 -12.38 3.47 -10.98
C TYR A 70 -13.20 2.70 -12.03
N GLU A 71 -12.58 2.30 -13.14
CA GLU A 71 -13.22 1.64 -14.29
C GLU A 71 -12.72 0.20 -14.50
N GLY A 72 -12.30 -0.45 -13.42
CA GLY A 72 -11.84 -1.84 -13.42
C GLY A 72 -10.37 -1.98 -13.06
N VAL A 73 -9.87 -3.20 -13.23
CA VAL A 73 -8.47 -3.53 -13.02
C VAL A 73 -7.76 -3.54 -14.37
N VAL A 74 -6.55 -3.01 -14.44
CA VAL A 74 -5.72 -3.09 -15.64
C VAL A 74 -4.53 -3.98 -15.36
N ARG A 75 -4.35 -5.02 -16.17
CA ARG A 75 -3.13 -5.84 -16.17
C ARG A 75 -2.16 -5.33 -17.22
N PHE A 76 -0.91 -5.11 -16.83
CA PHE A 76 0.17 -4.67 -17.70
C PHE A 76 1.30 -5.69 -17.73
N ASP A 77 1.74 -6.03 -18.93
CA ASP A 77 2.76 -7.05 -19.18
C ASP A 77 4.14 -6.47 -19.57
N GLY A 78 4.30 -5.15 -19.48
CA GLY A 78 5.48 -4.43 -19.96
C GLY A 78 5.31 -3.82 -21.35
N ILE A 79 4.32 -4.28 -22.13
CA ILE A 79 4.06 -3.84 -23.50
C ILE A 79 2.61 -3.42 -23.70
N LYS A 80 1.66 -4.17 -23.12
CA LYS A 80 0.22 -4.05 -23.37
C LYS A 80 -0.56 -3.95 -22.07
N PHE A 81 -1.53 -3.04 -22.07
CA PHE A 81 -2.58 -2.96 -21.07
C PHE A 81 -3.77 -3.84 -21.46
N THR A 82 -4.26 -4.65 -20.53
CA THR A 82 -5.47 -5.46 -20.67
C THR A 82 -6.43 -5.08 -19.56
N VAL A 83 -7.62 -4.58 -19.94
CA VAL A 83 -8.66 -4.19 -18.99
C VAL A 83 -9.46 -5.41 -18.55
N VAL A 84 -9.63 -5.56 -17.25
CA VAL A 84 -10.45 -6.58 -16.59
C VAL A 84 -11.54 -5.83 -15.81
N ASP A 85 -12.79 -5.92 -16.29
CA ASP A 85 -13.94 -5.18 -15.77
C ASP A 85 -15.16 -6.08 -15.62
N ARG A 86 -16.27 -5.52 -15.13
CA ARG A 86 -17.53 -6.27 -14.99
C ARG A 86 -18.15 -6.76 -16.31
N ASN A 87 -17.77 -6.16 -17.44
CA ASN A 87 -18.34 -6.50 -18.75
C ASN A 87 -17.68 -7.74 -19.34
N ASN A 88 -16.38 -7.94 -19.06
CA ASN A 88 -15.62 -9.09 -19.53
C ASN A 88 -15.33 -10.15 -18.46
N THR A 89 -15.53 -9.82 -17.18
CA THR A 89 -15.28 -10.70 -16.03
C THR A 89 -16.48 -10.65 -15.08
N PRO A 90 -17.46 -11.56 -15.22
CA PRO A 90 -18.71 -11.53 -14.45
C PRO A 90 -18.54 -11.57 -12.93
N GLU A 91 -17.42 -12.08 -12.41
CA GLU A 91 -17.08 -12.12 -11.00
C GLU A 91 -16.78 -10.74 -10.41
N LEU A 92 -16.29 -9.79 -11.23
CA LEU A 92 -16.16 -8.38 -10.84
C LEU A 92 -17.55 -7.73 -10.83
N LYS A 93 -18.18 -7.66 -9.66
CA LYS A 93 -19.52 -7.08 -9.50
C LYS A 93 -19.55 -5.55 -9.54
N SER A 94 -18.39 -4.90 -9.41
CA SER A 94 -18.21 -3.46 -9.48
C SER A 94 -16.85 -3.14 -10.10
N ASN A 95 -16.78 -2.06 -10.88
CA ASN A 95 -15.55 -1.63 -11.56
C ASN A 95 -14.62 -0.83 -10.63
N GLY A 96 -15.17 -0.12 -9.64
CA GLY A 96 -14.39 0.78 -8.80
C GLY A 96 -13.47 0.01 -7.87
N VAL A 97 -12.20 -0.16 -8.22
CA VAL A 97 -11.22 -0.87 -7.39
C VAL A 97 -10.78 0.02 -6.22
N LEU A 98 -10.79 -0.53 -5.01
CA LEU A 98 -10.37 0.19 -3.80
C LEU A 98 -8.97 -0.22 -3.37
N VAL A 99 -8.74 -1.51 -3.16
CA VAL A 99 -7.46 -2.06 -2.69
C VAL A 99 -7.17 -3.37 -3.42
N MET A 100 -5.90 -3.61 -3.70
CA MET A 100 -5.42 -4.92 -4.14
C MET A 100 -4.30 -5.41 -3.23
N LEU A 101 -4.17 -6.73 -3.13
CA LEU A 101 -3.13 -7.41 -2.36
C LEU A 101 -2.73 -8.68 -3.12
N VAL A 102 -1.44 -8.96 -3.21
CA VAL A 102 -0.94 -10.27 -3.64
C VAL A 102 -0.44 -11.00 -2.39
N ASP A 103 -0.98 -12.16 -2.10
CA ASP A 103 -0.56 -12.96 -0.94
C ASP A 103 0.71 -13.79 -1.23
N ARG A 104 1.27 -14.44 -0.20
CA ARG A 104 2.48 -15.28 -0.32
C ARG A 104 2.28 -16.48 -1.22
N GLU A 105 1.05 -16.91 -1.48
CA GLU A 105 0.78 -17.98 -2.43
C GLU A 105 0.82 -17.46 -3.88
N GLY A 106 0.69 -16.15 -4.07
CA GLY A 106 0.64 -15.49 -5.38
C GLY A 106 -0.79 -15.24 -5.85
N THR A 107 -1.77 -15.37 -4.96
CA THR A 107 -3.17 -15.05 -5.24
C THR A 107 -3.35 -13.54 -5.21
N LEU A 108 -4.01 -13.01 -6.24
CA LEU A 108 -4.40 -11.61 -6.29
C LEU A 108 -5.78 -11.44 -5.66
N TRP A 109 -5.88 -10.60 -4.64
CA TRP A 109 -7.11 -10.18 -3.99
C TRP A 109 -7.44 -8.76 -4.41
N ILE A 110 -8.69 -8.52 -4.80
CA ILE A 110 -9.18 -7.23 -5.31
C ILE A 110 -10.42 -6.87 -4.52
N SER A 111 -10.44 -5.72 -3.84
CA SER A 111 -11.67 -5.16 -3.29
C SER A 111 -12.27 -4.12 -4.23
N THR A 112 -13.59 -4.08 -4.28
CA THR A 112 -14.33 -3.15 -5.15
C THR A 112 -15.29 -2.28 -4.34
N SER A 113 -15.70 -1.16 -4.91
CA SER A 113 -16.65 -0.21 -4.34
C SER A 113 -18.06 -0.80 -4.43
N GLY A 114 -18.41 -1.64 -3.47
CA GLY A 114 -19.74 -2.22 -3.29
C GLY A 114 -19.96 -3.58 -3.97
N GLY A 115 -18.94 -4.15 -4.62
CA GLY A 115 -19.00 -5.49 -5.22
C GLY A 115 -18.43 -6.60 -4.32
N GLY A 116 -17.90 -6.26 -3.14
CA GLY A 116 -17.18 -7.20 -2.28
C GLY A 116 -15.72 -7.38 -2.68
N ILE A 117 -15.21 -8.59 -2.49
CA ILE A 117 -13.85 -8.98 -2.85
C ILE A 117 -13.85 -10.01 -3.98
N VAL A 118 -12.82 -9.96 -4.82
CA VAL A 118 -12.56 -10.93 -5.89
C VAL A 118 -11.18 -11.52 -5.68
N GLN A 119 -11.11 -12.84 -5.69
CA GLN A 119 -9.87 -13.60 -5.68
C GLN A 119 -9.53 -14.03 -7.11
N TYR A 120 -8.29 -13.83 -7.53
CA TYR A 120 -7.74 -14.30 -8.80
C TYR A 120 -6.57 -15.26 -8.54
N LYS A 121 -6.79 -16.54 -8.85
CA LYS A 121 -5.82 -17.64 -8.70
C LYS A 121 -5.94 -18.58 -9.89
N ASP A 122 -4.82 -19.04 -10.44
CA ASP A 122 -4.80 -20.01 -11.54
C ASP A 122 -5.70 -19.62 -12.73
N LYS A 123 -5.69 -18.33 -13.09
CA LYS A 123 -6.51 -17.73 -14.17
C LYS A 123 -8.03 -17.79 -13.94
N LYS A 124 -8.47 -18.04 -12.71
CA LYS A 124 -9.88 -18.06 -12.32
C LYS A 124 -10.17 -16.93 -11.35
N PHE A 125 -11.31 -16.28 -11.56
CA PHE A 125 -11.86 -15.31 -10.63
C PHE A 125 -12.90 -15.99 -9.74
N ILE A 126 -12.94 -15.62 -8.47
CA ILE A 126 -13.96 -16.05 -7.50
C ILE A 126 -14.40 -14.80 -6.73
N SER A 127 -15.69 -14.51 -6.75
CA SER A 127 -16.26 -13.36 -6.04
C SER A 127 -16.82 -13.75 -4.69
N TYR A 128 -16.59 -12.92 -3.68
CA TYR A 128 -17.19 -13.04 -2.36
C TYR A 128 -17.88 -11.73 -1.97
N SER A 129 -19.08 -11.86 -1.41
CA SER A 129 -19.96 -10.76 -1.04
C SER A 129 -20.58 -11.00 0.33
N GLU A 130 -21.48 -10.11 0.76
CA GLU A 130 -22.29 -10.30 1.97
C GLU A 130 -23.08 -11.62 1.97
N LYS A 131 -23.44 -12.14 0.79
CA LYS A 131 -24.14 -13.43 0.66
C LYS A 131 -23.26 -14.62 1.03
N ASP A 132 -21.94 -14.44 0.96
CA ASP A 132 -20.93 -15.47 1.20
C ASP A 132 -20.36 -15.38 2.64
N GLY A 133 -20.82 -14.41 3.43
CA GLY A 133 -20.44 -14.22 4.83
C GLY A 133 -19.51 -13.03 5.11
N LEU A 134 -19.10 -12.28 4.08
CA LEU A 134 -18.41 -11.00 4.26
C LEU A 134 -19.33 -10.02 5.02
N PRO A 135 -18.87 -9.23 6.00
CA PRO A 135 -19.79 -8.39 6.77
C PRO A 135 -20.30 -7.21 5.92
N SER A 136 -19.47 -6.69 5.01
CA SER A 136 -19.80 -5.60 4.10
C SER A 136 -19.18 -5.78 2.72
N ASN A 137 -19.90 -5.41 1.68
CA ASN A 137 -19.38 -5.39 0.30
C ASN A 137 -18.36 -4.26 0.02
N ILE A 138 -18.01 -3.45 1.02
CA ILE A 138 -16.98 -2.41 0.91
C ILE A 138 -15.81 -2.75 1.85
N VAL A 139 -14.69 -3.16 1.24
CA VAL A 139 -13.44 -3.49 1.95
C VAL A 139 -12.40 -2.41 1.67
N TYR A 140 -12.00 -1.69 2.71
CA TYR A 140 -11.10 -0.53 2.64
C TYR A 140 -9.62 -0.87 2.79
N SER A 141 -9.30 -2.04 3.33
CA SER A 141 -7.93 -2.48 3.53
C SER A 141 -7.83 -3.99 3.63
N MET A 142 -6.74 -4.54 3.12
CA MET A 142 -6.42 -5.96 3.22
C MET A 142 -5.00 -6.14 3.75
N SER A 143 -4.80 -7.09 4.64
CA SER A 143 -3.48 -7.50 5.12
C SER A 143 -3.41 -9.00 5.14
N GLU A 144 -2.36 -9.59 4.57
CA GLU A 144 -2.12 -11.01 4.74
C GLU A 144 -1.86 -11.30 6.22
N SER A 145 -2.42 -12.40 6.71
CA SER A 145 -2.20 -12.91 8.04
C SER A 145 -1.10 -13.95 8.06
N LYS A 146 -0.42 -14.10 9.20
CA LYS A 146 0.66 -15.10 9.35
C LYS A 146 0.23 -16.54 9.12
N ASP A 147 -1.03 -16.87 9.37
CA ASP A 147 -1.52 -18.21 9.11
C ASP A 147 -1.79 -18.45 7.62
N GLY A 148 -1.80 -17.41 6.77
CA GLY A 148 -2.13 -17.48 5.34
C GLY A 148 -3.57 -17.04 5.01
N GLY A 149 -4.36 -16.62 5.99
CA GLY A 149 -5.64 -15.94 5.72
C GLY A 149 -5.43 -14.47 5.37
N ILE A 150 -6.50 -13.76 4.99
CA ILE A 150 -6.47 -12.32 4.72
C ILE A 150 -7.36 -11.59 5.71
N TRP A 151 -6.79 -10.63 6.44
CA TRP A 151 -7.52 -9.66 7.24
C TRP A 151 -8.17 -8.61 6.34
N LEU A 152 -9.41 -8.26 6.63
CA LEU A 152 -10.24 -7.35 5.87
C LEU A 152 -10.78 -6.25 6.80
N GLY A 153 -10.42 -5.01 6.51
CA GLY A 153 -11.03 -3.83 7.15
C GLY A 153 -12.26 -3.39 6.36
N THR A 154 -13.42 -3.34 7.01
CA THR A 154 -14.70 -2.98 6.37
C THR A 154 -15.38 -1.84 7.11
N ASP A 155 -16.43 -1.25 6.55
CA ASP A 155 -17.28 -0.28 7.26
C ASP A 155 -18.19 -0.91 8.34
N LYS A 156 -18.20 -2.25 8.47
CA LYS A 156 -18.97 -3.00 9.48
C LYS A 156 -18.08 -3.82 10.43
N GLY A 157 -16.78 -3.60 10.43
CA GLY A 157 -15.84 -4.21 11.37
C GLY A 157 -14.68 -4.95 10.69
N LEU A 158 -13.96 -5.73 11.50
CA LEU A 158 -12.84 -6.56 11.06
C LEU A 158 -13.38 -7.91 10.60
N SER A 159 -12.86 -8.43 9.50
CA SER A 159 -13.14 -9.80 9.07
C SER A 159 -11.84 -10.49 8.70
N LYS A 160 -11.84 -11.82 8.72
CA LYS A 160 -10.75 -12.65 8.19
C LYS A 160 -11.33 -13.68 7.24
N ILE A 161 -10.79 -13.76 6.04
CA ILE A 161 -11.07 -14.86 5.11
C ILE A 161 -9.92 -15.86 5.12
N ARG A 162 -10.26 -17.15 5.21
CA ARG A 162 -9.31 -18.25 5.04
C ARG A 162 -10.03 -19.44 4.40
N ASP A 163 -9.44 -20.04 3.38
CA ASP A 163 -10.01 -21.21 2.70
C ASP A 163 -11.47 -21.00 2.24
N GLY A 164 -11.77 -19.77 1.78
CA GLY A 164 -13.11 -19.36 1.35
C GLY A 164 -14.12 -19.13 2.48
N LYS A 165 -13.72 -19.18 3.75
CA LYS A 165 -14.60 -18.99 4.92
C LYS A 165 -14.28 -17.69 5.65
N PHE A 166 -15.32 -16.95 6.01
CA PHE A 166 -15.22 -15.70 6.76
C PHE A 166 -15.41 -15.91 8.26
N THR A 167 -14.56 -15.25 9.05
CA THR A 167 -14.77 -15.03 10.48
C THR A 167 -14.87 -13.53 10.73
N ASN A 168 -16.00 -13.08 11.27
CA ASN A 168 -16.29 -11.66 11.47
C ASN A 168 -16.09 -11.27 12.94
N TYR A 169 -15.32 -10.22 13.16
CA TYR A 169 -14.98 -9.67 14.46
C TYR A 169 -15.54 -8.26 14.55
N SER A 170 -16.66 -8.12 15.25
CA SER A 170 -17.22 -6.83 15.62
C SER A 170 -17.25 -6.72 17.14
N ASP A 171 -17.00 -5.52 17.66
CA ASP A 171 -17.15 -5.27 19.08
C ASP A 171 -18.66 -5.21 19.40
N LYS A 172 -19.18 -6.27 20.03
CA LYS A 172 -20.58 -6.32 20.50
C LYS A 172 -20.81 -5.44 21.73
N GLN A 173 -19.76 -4.96 22.40
CA GLN A 173 -19.83 -4.37 23.73
C GLN A 173 -19.42 -2.89 23.84
N LYS A 174 -18.82 -2.25 22.83
CA LYS A 174 -18.65 -0.78 22.73
C LYS A 174 -18.23 -0.37 21.31
N PRO A 175 -18.67 0.79 20.77
CA PRO A 175 -18.22 1.21 19.44
C PRO A 175 -16.85 1.88 19.56
N ILE A 176 -15.78 1.08 19.62
CA ILE A 176 -14.61 1.47 18.84
C ILE A 176 -15.11 1.41 17.40
N ASN A 177 -15.11 2.55 16.71
CA ASN A 177 -15.74 2.72 15.40
C ASN A 177 -15.55 1.48 14.50
N ASN A 178 -16.65 0.79 14.17
CA ASN A 178 -16.63 -0.41 13.32
C ASN A 178 -16.17 -0.10 11.89
N PHE A 179 -16.03 1.18 11.53
CA PHE A 179 -15.42 1.59 10.28
C PHE A 179 -13.90 1.42 10.36
N ILE A 180 -13.43 0.25 9.93
CA ILE A 180 -12.01 -0.08 9.87
C ILE A 180 -11.48 0.31 8.49
N ARG A 181 -10.66 1.37 8.49
CA ARG A 181 -10.07 1.95 7.29
C ARG A 181 -8.75 1.32 6.90
N SER A 182 -8.00 0.82 7.88
CA SER A 182 -6.69 0.21 7.70
C SER A 182 -6.55 -0.99 8.62
N VAL A 183 -5.88 -2.03 8.14
CA VAL A 183 -5.54 -3.23 8.92
C VAL A 183 -4.11 -3.64 8.63
N TYR A 184 -3.36 -3.99 9.68
CA TYR A 184 -2.00 -4.49 9.58
C TYR A 184 -1.72 -5.50 10.68
N GLU A 185 -1.22 -6.69 10.34
CA GLU A 185 -0.76 -7.68 11.34
C GLU A 185 0.75 -7.55 11.57
N ASP A 186 1.16 -7.29 12.82
CA ASP A 186 2.58 -7.17 13.18
C ASP A 186 3.28 -8.52 13.41
N ILE A 187 4.60 -8.49 13.60
CA ILE A 187 5.42 -9.68 13.84
C ILE A 187 5.10 -10.42 15.15
N ASN A 188 4.32 -9.85 16.06
CA ASN A 188 3.83 -10.48 17.28
C ASN A 188 2.38 -11.01 17.17
N GLY A 189 1.73 -10.78 16.03
CA GLY A 189 0.37 -11.27 15.75
C GLY A 189 -0.70 -10.34 16.29
N LYS A 190 -0.33 -9.10 16.64
CA LYS A 190 -1.30 -8.05 16.94
C LYS A 190 -1.79 -7.46 15.62
N VAL A 191 -3.09 -7.35 15.49
CA VAL A 191 -3.73 -6.74 14.34
C VAL A 191 -4.06 -5.29 14.69
N TRP A 192 -3.32 -4.36 14.09
CA TRP A 192 -3.51 -2.93 14.24
C TRP A 192 -4.62 -2.48 13.30
N THR A 193 -5.73 -1.99 13.86
CA THR A 193 -6.89 -1.51 13.11
C THR A 193 -7.00 0.00 13.21
N GLY A 194 -6.87 0.69 12.09
CA GLY A 194 -7.08 2.13 11.97
C GLY A 194 -8.53 2.45 11.64
N THR A 195 -9.11 3.44 12.31
CA THR A 195 -10.51 3.85 12.12
C THR A 195 -10.63 5.31 11.69
N ASP A 196 -11.77 5.66 11.11
CA ASP A 196 -12.11 7.07 10.88
C ASP A 196 -12.49 7.73 12.22
N ASN A 197 -11.76 8.77 12.63
CA ASN A 197 -11.95 9.57 13.86
C ASN A 197 -11.80 8.83 15.21
N GLY A 198 -11.54 7.52 15.24
CA GLY A 198 -11.33 6.74 16.47
C GLY A 198 -9.86 6.42 16.77
N GLY A 199 -8.93 6.78 15.89
CA GLY A 199 -7.53 6.41 15.99
C GLY A 199 -7.31 4.93 15.70
N VAL A 200 -6.43 4.32 16.49
CA VAL A 200 -6.02 2.92 16.36
C VAL A 200 -6.60 2.08 17.49
N SER A 201 -6.92 0.83 17.18
CA SER A 201 -7.21 -0.22 18.17
C SER A 201 -6.46 -1.49 17.80
N ILE A 202 -6.22 -2.34 18.79
CA ILE A 202 -5.45 -3.56 18.63
C ILE A 202 -6.37 -4.76 18.81
N PHE A 203 -6.44 -5.61 17.80
CA PHE A 203 -7.11 -6.89 17.88
C PHE A 203 -6.10 -8.02 18.10
N GLN A 204 -6.30 -8.83 19.14
CA GLN A 204 -5.49 -10.00 19.43
C GLN A 204 -6.34 -11.06 20.16
N ALA A 205 -6.20 -12.32 19.76
CA ALA A 205 -6.86 -13.45 20.41
C ALA A 205 -8.40 -13.32 20.57
N GLY A 206 -9.08 -12.64 19.63
CA GLY A 206 -10.54 -12.49 19.66
C GLY A 206 -11.03 -11.20 20.33
N GLU A 207 -10.13 -10.41 20.91
CA GLU A 207 -10.49 -9.21 21.68
C GLU A 207 -9.87 -7.94 21.10
N PHE A 208 -10.63 -6.84 21.19
CA PHE A 208 -10.13 -5.50 20.89
C PHE A 208 -9.65 -4.83 22.18
N THR A 209 -8.49 -4.19 22.09
CA THR A 209 -7.90 -3.39 23.17
C THR A 209 -7.51 -2.00 22.64
N PRO A 210 -7.51 -0.97 23.50
CA PRO A 210 -7.06 0.36 23.12
C PRO A 210 -5.60 0.36 22.62
N CYS A 211 -5.27 1.32 21.76
CA CYS A 211 -3.89 1.54 21.33
C CYS A 211 -2.96 1.83 22.52
N PRO A 212 -1.76 1.21 22.58
CA PRO A 212 -0.77 1.53 23.61
C PRO A 212 -0.41 3.01 23.61
N ASN A 213 -0.42 3.64 24.79
CA ASN A 213 -0.11 5.07 24.98
C ASN A 213 -0.86 5.97 23.99
N GLY A 214 -2.12 5.61 23.67
CA GLY A 214 -2.94 6.26 22.63
C GLY A 214 -3.29 7.72 22.90
N GLU A 215 -3.08 8.21 24.12
CA GLU A 215 -3.14 9.63 24.47
C GLU A 215 -2.08 10.46 23.72
N ASN A 216 -0.95 9.85 23.33
CA ASN A 216 0.15 10.50 22.60
C ASN A 216 0.07 10.28 21.07
N LEU A 217 -0.86 9.44 20.61
CA LEU A 217 -1.15 9.24 19.19
C LEU A 217 -1.84 10.48 18.62
N LEU A 218 -1.16 11.21 17.73
CA LEU A 218 -1.73 12.37 17.04
C LEU A 218 -2.85 11.98 16.06
N VAL A 219 -2.63 10.93 15.26
CA VAL A 219 -3.52 10.56 14.16
C VAL A 219 -4.81 9.91 14.67
N LYS A 220 -5.95 10.59 14.47
CA LYS A 220 -7.28 10.09 14.86
C LYS A 220 -8.10 9.62 13.65
N SER A 221 -7.96 10.25 12.49
CA SER A 221 -8.53 9.77 11.23
C SER A 221 -7.48 8.97 10.46
N VAL A 222 -7.35 7.69 10.82
CA VAL A 222 -6.31 6.81 10.28
C VAL A 222 -6.63 6.43 8.83
N ARG A 223 -5.64 6.58 7.95
CA ARG A 223 -5.69 6.16 6.55
C ARG A 223 -4.89 4.90 6.30
N THR A 224 -3.76 4.74 6.99
CA THR A 224 -2.88 3.60 6.82
C THR A 224 -2.11 3.31 8.10
N VAL A 225 -1.79 2.04 8.30
CA VAL A 225 -0.95 1.51 9.37
C VAL A 225 -0.03 0.48 8.75
N LEU A 226 1.26 0.54 9.07
CA LEU A 226 2.24 -0.47 8.68
C LEU A 226 3.39 -0.53 9.69
N ALA A 227 4.28 -1.51 9.57
CA ALA A 227 5.56 -1.49 10.27
C ALA A 227 6.71 -1.23 9.31
N ASP A 228 7.74 -0.53 9.79
CA ASP A 228 9.03 -0.48 9.10
C ASP A 228 9.88 -1.74 9.35
N LEU A 229 11.04 -1.82 8.72
CA LEU A 229 11.95 -2.96 8.85
C LEU A 229 12.51 -3.16 10.28
N ASN A 230 12.39 -2.15 11.14
CA ASN A 230 12.76 -2.23 12.56
C ASN A 230 11.57 -2.60 13.46
N ASN A 231 10.41 -2.91 12.87
CA ASN A 231 9.13 -3.16 13.54
C ASN A 231 8.58 -1.95 14.30
N ASN A 232 8.98 -0.72 13.96
CA ASN A 232 8.27 0.45 14.46
C ASN A 232 6.94 0.57 13.71
N ILE A 233 5.87 0.88 14.42
CA ILE A 233 4.54 1.01 13.80
C ILE A 233 4.33 2.45 13.35
N TRP A 234 4.06 2.63 12.07
CA TRP A 234 3.73 3.91 11.47
C TRP A 234 2.24 3.99 11.23
N VAL A 235 1.62 5.03 11.75
CA VAL A 235 0.20 5.36 11.61
C VAL A 235 0.11 6.69 10.90
N ALA A 236 -0.60 6.76 9.78
CA ALA A 236 -0.78 8.01 9.06
C ALA A 236 -2.24 8.27 8.70
N GLY A 237 -2.60 9.55 8.61
CA GLY A 237 -3.98 9.97 8.46
C GLY A 237 -4.11 11.44 8.09
N LYS A 238 -5.24 12.05 8.47
CA LYS A 238 -5.53 13.46 8.14
C LYS A 238 -4.67 14.46 8.92
N GLU A 239 -4.17 14.04 10.08
CA GLU A 239 -3.45 14.88 11.03
C GLU A 239 -1.93 14.84 10.87
N GLY A 240 -1.41 13.96 10.01
CA GLY A 240 0.02 13.73 9.80
C GLY A 240 0.40 12.27 9.98
N VAL A 241 1.59 12.05 10.53
CA VAL A 241 2.18 10.72 10.76
C VAL A 241 2.58 10.56 12.22
N SER A 242 2.28 9.41 12.82
CA SER A 242 2.71 9.00 14.15
C SER A 242 3.52 7.70 14.05
N CYS A 243 4.74 7.69 14.58
CA CYS A 243 5.61 6.51 14.65
C CYS A 243 5.69 6.02 16.10
N PHE A 244 5.32 4.77 16.34
CA PHE A 244 5.47 4.09 17.63
C PHE A 244 6.74 3.24 17.63
N SER A 245 7.69 3.65 18.47
CA SER A 245 8.96 2.95 18.63
C SER A 245 9.26 2.80 20.11
N LYS A 246 9.53 1.57 20.56
CA LYS A 246 9.93 1.25 21.95
C LYS A 246 8.99 1.85 23.02
N GLY A 247 7.67 1.84 22.76
CA GLY A 247 6.67 2.37 23.70
C GLY A 247 6.39 3.87 23.55
N ILE A 248 7.08 4.58 22.66
CA ILE A 248 6.98 6.04 22.53
C ILE A 248 6.38 6.40 21.18
N TRP A 249 5.41 7.30 21.19
CA TRP A 249 4.88 7.94 19.98
C TRP A 249 5.72 9.18 19.63
N THR A 250 6.21 9.22 18.40
CA THR A 250 6.81 10.42 17.78
C THR A 250 5.92 10.88 16.65
N ASN A 251 5.57 12.17 16.64
CA ASN A 251 4.61 12.73 15.70
C ASN A 251 5.30 13.65 14.69
N TYR A 252 4.90 13.54 13.43
CA TYR A 252 5.40 14.35 12.32
C TYR A 252 4.22 15.05 11.65
N THR A 253 4.36 16.36 11.53
CA THR A 253 3.42 17.27 10.85
C THR A 253 4.19 18.16 9.87
N THR A 254 3.52 19.10 9.21
CA THR A 254 4.15 20.16 8.44
C THR A 254 5.14 20.99 9.27
N ALA A 255 4.93 21.13 10.58
CA ALA A 255 5.89 21.78 11.48
C ALA A 255 7.19 20.97 11.64
N ASN A 256 7.19 19.69 11.27
CA ASN A 256 8.35 18.79 11.31
C ASN A 256 8.94 18.51 9.91
N GLY A 257 8.43 19.17 8.86
CA GLY A 257 8.93 19.02 7.49
C GLY A 257 8.11 18.12 6.57
N LEU A 258 6.93 17.64 6.98
CA LEU A 258 6.00 17.05 6.02
C LEU A 258 5.53 18.11 5.02
N VAL A 259 5.34 17.72 3.77
CA VAL A 259 4.82 18.62 2.73
C VAL A 259 3.35 18.95 2.95
N ASP A 260 2.60 18.00 3.50
CA ASP A 260 1.17 18.11 3.81
C ASP A 260 0.85 17.15 4.98
N ASN A 261 -0.08 17.55 5.85
CA ASN A 261 -0.56 16.71 6.96
C ASN A 261 -1.56 15.66 6.48
N TYR A 262 -2.19 15.85 5.32
CA TYR A 262 -3.18 14.91 4.81
C TYR A 262 -2.52 13.73 4.10
N ILE A 263 -2.18 12.71 4.87
CA ILE A 263 -1.47 11.54 4.36
C ILE A 263 -2.45 10.57 3.69
N ARG A 264 -2.09 10.14 2.49
CA ARG A 264 -2.88 9.22 1.66
C ARG A 264 -2.43 7.80 1.83
N ASN A 265 -1.12 7.58 1.86
CA ASN A 265 -0.54 6.25 1.94
C ASN A 265 0.87 6.28 2.52
N LEU A 266 1.33 5.13 3.01
CA LEU A 266 2.68 4.88 3.49
C LEU A 266 3.20 3.64 2.76
N TYR A 267 4.49 3.62 2.48
CA TYR A 267 5.16 2.46 1.92
C TYR A 267 6.55 2.31 2.52
N VAL A 268 7.00 1.07 2.73
CA VAL A 268 8.35 0.78 3.22
C VAL A 268 9.06 0.00 2.14
N ASP A 269 10.12 0.58 1.60
CA ASP A 269 10.93 -0.08 0.57
C ASP A 269 11.90 -1.11 1.17
N THR A 270 12.50 -1.91 0.31
CA THR A 270 13.47 -2.95 0.68
C THR A 270 14.73 -2.40 1.36
N GLN A 271 14.99 -1.09 1.26
CA GLN A 271 16.10 -0.41 1.91
C GLN A 271 15.72 0.20 3.27
N GLY A 272 14.45 0.06 3.69
CA GLY A 272 13.93 0.56 4.96
C GLY A 272 13.59 2.04 4.95
N VAL A 273 13.45 2.67 3.77
CA VAL A 273 12.92 4.03 3.66
C VAL A 273 11.41 3.98 3.80
N VAL A 274 10.86 4.85 4.64
CA VAL A 274 9.41 5.05 4.75
C VAL A 274 9.00 6.17 3.81
N TRP A 275 8.32 5.82 2.73
CA TRP A 275 7.71 6.72 1.77
C TRP A 275 6.33 7.15 2.25
N ILE A 276 6.04 8.44 2.15
CA ILE A 276 4.85 9.08 2.69
C ILE A 276 4.18 9.85 1.55
N GLY A 277 3.05 9.35 1.05
CA GLY A 277 2.30 9.98 -0.03
C GLY A 277 1.25 10.94 0.52
N THR A 278 1.20 12.16 -0.02
CA THR A 278 0.29 13.23 0.44
C THR A 278 -0.56 13.77 -0.73
N ASN A 279 -1.34 14.83 -0.51
CA ASN A 279 -2.02 15.51 -1.63
C ASN A 279 -1.12 16.51 -2.37
N GLU A 280 0.00 16.93 -1.78
CA GLU A 280 0.85 18.01 -2.26
C GLU A 280 2.28 17.58 -2.64
N GLY A 281 2.58 16.29 -2.48
CA GLY A 281 3.81 15.66 -2.95
C GLY A 281 4.07 14.36 -2.22
N LEU A 282 5.34 14.08 -1.97
CA LEU A 282 5.74 12.95 -1.14
C LEU A 282 6.91 13.32 -0.23
N ASN A 283 6.92 12.68 0.93
CA ASN A 283 8.07 12.69 1.82
C ASN A 283 8.74 11.33 1.82
N CYS A 284 10.05 11.30 2.09
CA CYS A 284 10.74 10.06 2.45
C CYS A 284 11.42 10.23 3.81
N PHE A 285 11.22 9.26 4.69
CA PHE A 285 11.85 9.21 6.00
C PHE A 285 12.93 8.13 6.00
N LYS A 286 14.19 8.54 6.22
CA LYS A 286 15.37 7.66 6.25
C LYS A 286 16.32 8.15 7.32
N ASN A 287 16.77 7.24 8.20
CA ASN A 287 17.77 7.54 9.23
C ASN A 287 17.42 8.76 10.12
N GLY A 288 16.14 8.91 10.49
CA GLY A 288 15.68 10.03 11.32
C GLY A 288 15.51 11.35 10.58
N GLN A 289 15.75 11.39 9.27
CA GLN A 289 15.60 12.57 8.43
C GLN A 289 14.38 12.44 7.52
N LEU A 290 13.64 13.54 7.41
CA LEU A 290 12.50 13.66 6.52
C LEU A 290 12.89 14.55 5.34
N LEU A 291 12.81 14.01 4.13
CA LEU A 291 13.05 14.74 2.89
C LEU A 291 11.72 14.95 2.18
N THR A 292 11.61 16.02 1.39
CA THR A 292 10.40 16.42 0.68
C THR A 292 10.67 16.46 -0.81
N TYR A 293 9.74 15.93 -1.59
CA TYR A 293 9.72 16.03 -3.04
C TYR A 293 8.35 16.53 -3.52
N THR A 294 8.37 17.48 -4.44
CA THR A 294 7.19 18.15 -4.99
C THR A 294 7.24 18.13 -6.52
N SER A 295 6.23 18.72 -7.16
CA SER A 295 6.25 18.94 -8.61
C SER A 295 7.44 19.79 -9.08
N LYS A 296 7.98 20.68 -8.23
CA LYS A 296 9.18 21.48 -8.54
C LYS A 296 10.43 20.60 -8.66
N ASP A 297 10.42 19.45 -8.01
CA ASP A 297 11.53 18.52 -8.04
C ASP A 297 11.36 17.48 -9.17
N GLY A 298 10.23 17.49 -9.88
CA GLY A 298 9.97 16.64 -11.05
C GLY A 298 8.84 15.63 -10.89
N LEU A 299 8.03 15.70 -9.81
CA LEU A 299 6.82 14.87 -9.72
C LEU A 299 5.76 15.30 -10.75
N SER A 300 5.19 14.34 -11.47
CA SER A 300 4.16 14.54 -12.52
C SER A 300 2.82 14.98 -11.95
N ALA A 301 2.58 14.68 -10.67
CA ALA A 301 1.39 15.05 -9.94
C ALA A 301 1.73 15.33 -8.48
N SER A 302 0.94 16.21 -7.84
CA SER A 302 1.08 16.53 -6.43
C SER A 302 0.46 15.46 -5.53
N SER A 303 -0.64 14.83 -5.95
CA SER A 303 -1.31 13.80 -5.15
C SER A 303 -0.71 12.42 -5.39
N VAL A 304 -0.19 11.82 -4.32
CA VAL A 304 0.34 10.45 -4.30
C VAL A 304 -0.60 9.55 -3.51
N ARG A 305 -1.20 8.56 -4.18
CA ARG A 305 -2.24 7.67 -3.63
C ARG A 305 -1.74 6.27 -3.34
N CYS A 306 -0.77 5.78 -4.10
CA CYS A 306 -0.27 4.43 -3.96
C CYS A 306 1.21 4.32 -4.34
N PHE A 307 1.84 3.27 -3.84
CA PHE A 307 3.23 2.93 -4.07
C PHE A 307 3.35 1.43 -4.37
N LEU A 308 4.36 1.05 -5.15
CA LEU A 308 4.81 -0.32 -5.30
C LEU A 308 6.30 -0.32 -5.63
N GLU A 309 7.13 -1.02 -4.86
CA GLU A 309 8.45 -1.44 -5.36
C GLU A 309 8.28 -2.75 -6.12
N ASP A 310 8.64 -2.78 -7.40
CA ASP A 310 8.60 -4.00 -8.19
C ASP A 310 9.78 -4.93 -7.88
N HIS A 311 9.75 -6.13 -8.44
CA HIS A 311 10.80 -7.13 -8.27
C HIS A 311 12.18 -6.68 -8.81
N GLU A 312 12.25 -5.62 -9.62
CA GLU A 312 13.51 -5.03 -10.10
C GLU A 312 14.02 -3.90 -9.20
N GLY A 313 13.29 -3.55 -8.12
CA GLY A 313 13.63 -2.46 -7.21
C GLY A 313 13.22 -1.07 -7.73
N THR A 314 12.35 -1.02 -8.74
CA THR A 314 11.78 0.24 -9.25
C THR A 314 10.60 0.62 -8.38
N LEU A 315 10.58 1.86 -7.89
CA LEU A 315 9.43 2.41 -7.18
C LEU A 315 8.42 3.00 -8.18
N TRP A 316 7.21 2.48 -8.15
CA TRP A 316 6.06 2.95 -8.90
C TRP A 316 5.20 3.82 -7.99
N ILE A 317 4.78 4.97 -8.50
CA ILE A 317 3.96 5.94 -7.76
C ILE A 317 2.74 6.30 -8.60
N GLY A 318 1.56 6.22 -7.99
CA GLY A 318 0.27 6.55 -8.61
C GLY A 318 -0.60 7.43 -7.74
#